data_AF-A0A0G2GTG9-F1
#
_entry.id   AF-A0A0G2GTG9-F1
#
_cell.length_a   1.000
_cell.length_b   1.000
_cell.length_c   1.000
_cell.angle_alpha   90.00
_cell.angle_beta   90.00
_cell.angle_gamma   90.00
#
_symmetry.space_group_name_H-M   'P 1'
#
loop_
_entity.id
_entity.type
_entity.pdbx_description
1 polymer ?
#
loop_
_entity_poly.entity_id
_entity_poly.type
_entity_poly.pdbx_seq_one_letter_code
_entity_poly.pdbx_strand_id
1 'polypeptide(L)'
;MSAPGRSRASTGLCRSQKHSASCASAQSIPRRLYFNNLVDDIWAHKRQADRLAAEEHDANSRPTKNFKPSKKARSSFAFQVVVRMNEKARFSNANSKADIAPLYSLRTYKAIPDFPRTVSEIDELSLASLEDILYHLGTAIPRGRSSKRWELLAEIGWWGLRSIPSRT
;
A
#
# COMPACT_ATOMS: atom_id res chain seq x y z
N MET A 1 -50.10 -67.46 12.72
CA MET A 1 -49.40 -67.96 13.93
C MET A 1 -49.60 -66.96 15.05
N SER A 2 -49.69 -67.50 16.26
CA SER A 2 -50.31 -66.98 17.48
C SER A 2 -49.74 -65.68 18.08
N ALA A 3 -50.60 -64.99 18.84
CA ALA A 3 -50.32 -63.97 19.88
C ALA A 3 -49.46 -64.55 21.05
N PRO A 4 -49.23 -63.89 22.23
CA PRO A 4 -49.58 -62.55 22.77
C PRO A 4 -48.32 -61.85 23.37
N GLY A 5 -48.25 -60.67 24.03
CA GLY A 5 -49.05 -60.02 25.08
C GLY A 5 -48.31 -60.06 26.44
N ARG A 6 -48.59 -59.05 27.30
CA ARG A 6 -48.22 -58.85 28.74
C ARG A 6 -46.90 -58.10 29.00
N SER A 7 -46.81 -56.99 29.76
CA SER A 7 -47.47 -56.44 30.97
C SER A 7 -46.65 -56.66 32.25
N ARG A 8 -46.40 -55.56 32.98
CA ARG A 8 -45.98 -55.42 34.40
C ARG A 8 -44.58 -55.98 34.74
N ALA A 9 -43.83 -55.56 35.76
CA ALA A 9 -44.08 -54.77 36.95
C ALA A 9 -42.79 -54.06 37.39
N SER A 10 -42.99 -52.98 38.15
CA SER A 10 -42.04 -52.27 38.99
C SER A 10 -41.51 -53.11 40.15
N THR A 11 -40.19 -53.11 40.35
CA THR A 11 -39.48 -53.27 41.64
C THR A 11 -38.13 -52.56 41.42
N GLY A 12 -37.85 -51.38 41.98
CA GLY A 12 -37.83 -51.11 43.41
C GLY A 12 -36.63 -51.81 44.03
N LEU A 13 -35.51 -51.10 44.21
CA LEU A 13 -34.56 -51.23 45.35
C LEU A 13 -33.33 -50.33 45.14
N CYS A 14 -33.27 -49.26 45.92
CA CYS A 14 -32.04 -48.55 46.23
C CYS A 14 -31.05 -49.47 46.95
N ARG A 15 -29.78 -49.52 46.52
CA ARG A 15 -28.63 -49.39 47.44
C ARG A 15 -27.27 -49.32 46.74
N SER A 16 -26.54 -48.28 47.13
CA SER A 16 -25.09 -48.19 47.33
C SER A 16 -24.11 -48.40 46.16
N GLN A 17 -23.51 -47.26 45.78
CA GLN A 17 -22.08 -47.01 45.59
C GLN A 17 -21.25 -48.02 44.78
N LYS A 18 -20.67 -47.55 43.66
CA LYS A 18 -19.20 -47.45 43.46
C LYS A 18 -18.89 -46.87 42.06
N HIS A 19 -18.10 -45.79 42.08
CA HIS A 19 -17.12 -45.31 41.07
C HIS A 19 -17.41 -45.50 39.56
N SER A 20 -17.54 -44.37 38.86
CA SER A 20 -16.61 -44.05 37.76
C SER A 20 -16.83 -42.59 37.31
N ALA A 21 -15.89 -41.74 37.69
CA ALA A 21 -15.76 -40.38 37.18
C ALA A 21 -15.36 -40.44 35.70
N SER A 22 -16.17 -39.86 34.81
CA SER A 22 -15.75 -39.49 33.47
C SER A 22 -15.33 -38.02 33.49
N CYS A 23 -14.14 -37.76 34.01
CA CYS A 23 -13.47 -36.48 33.80
C CYS A 23 -13.06 -36.40 32.34
N ALA A 24 -13.78 -35.60 31.55
CA ALA A 24 -13.30 -35.11 30.27
C ALA A 24 -11.97 -34.38 30.54
N SER A 25 -10.88 -34.96 30.08
CA SER A 25 -9.54 -34.40 30.19
C SER A 25 -9.49 -33.08 29.41
N ALA A 26 -9.43 -31.96 30.13
CA ALA A 26 -8.91 -30.72 29.58
C ALA A 26 -7.45 -30.98 29.19
N GLN A 27 -7.19 -31.18 27.90
CA GLN A 27 -5.84 -31.28 27.38
C GLN A 27 -5.15 -29.94 27.63
N SER A 28 -4.31 -29.90 28.66
CA SER A 28 -3.45 -28.75 28.93
C SER A 28 -2.47 -28.61 27.76
N ILE A 29 -2.63 -27.57 26.96
CA ILE A 29 -1.61 -27.16 26.00
C ILE A 29 -0.32 -26.94 26.80
N PRO A 30 0.78 -27.65 26.50
CA PRO A 30 2.01 -27.53 27.28
C PRO A 30 2.47 -26.07 27.25
N ARG A 31 2.78 -25.49 28.42
CA ARG A 31 3.18 -24.07 28.61
C ARG A 31 4.21 -23.58 27.58
N ARG A 32 5.06 -24.47 27.09
CA ARG A 32 6.09 -24.20 26.08
C ARG A 32 5.52 -23.80 24.70
N LEU A 33 4.38 -24.38 24.29
CA LEU A 33 3.71 -24.01 23.02
C LEU A 33 2.97 -22.67 23.13
N TYR A 34 2.43 -22.34 24.31
CA TYR A 34 1.79 -21.05 24.57
C TYR A 34 2.80 -19.88 24.50
N PHE A 35 4.01 -20.09 25.04
CA PHE A 35 5.07 -19.08 25.02
C PHE A 35 5.61 -18.83 23.61
N ASN A 36 5.78 -19.87 22.79
CA ASN A 36 6.28 -19.71 21.43
C ASN A 36 5.30 -18.92 20.54
N ASN A 37 4.00 -19.23 20.62
CA ASN A 37 2.98 -18.50 19.86
C ASN A 37 2.86 -17.04 20.32
N LEU A 38 2.98 -16.77 21.63
CA LEU A 38 2.93 -15.40 22.17
C LEU A 38 4.13 -14.57 21.72
N VAL A 39 5.33 -15.16 21.68
CA VAL A 39 6.53 -14.48 21.21
C VAL A 39 6.41 -14.17 19.72
N ASP A 40 5.95 -15.12 18.91
CA ASP A 40 5.73 -14.91 17.47
C ASP A 40 4.71 -13.79 17.19
N ASP A 41 3.62 -13.74 17.96
CA ASP A 41 2.61 -12.68 17.88
C ASP A 41 3.17 -11.31 18.29
N ILE A 42 3.97 -11.25 19.36
CA ILE A 42 4.64 -10.01 19.80
C ILE A 42 5.62 -9.52 18.72
N TRP A 43 6.39 -10.41 18.10
CA TRP A 43 7.30 -10.05 17.02
C TRP A 43 6.58 -9.70 15.72
N ALA A 44 5.41 -10.27 15.45
CA ALA A 44 4.56 -9.87 14.32
C ALA A 44 4.00 -8.46 14.54
N HIS A 45 3.45 -8.17 15.73
CA HIS A 45 2.97 -6.84 16.10
C HIS A 45 4.08 -5.80 16.10
N LYS A 46 5.28 -6.14 16.59
CA LYS A 46 6.44 -5.25 16.55
C LYS A 46 6.88 -4.97 15.11
N ARG A 47 6.94 -5.98 14.24
CA ARG A 47 7.23 -5.78 12.81
C ARG A 47 6.19 -4.91 12.11
N GLN A 48 4.92 -5.06 12.47
CA GLN A 48 3.84 -4.23 11.94
C GLN A 48 3.93 -2.79 12.45
N ALA A 49 4.25 -2.58 13.72
CA ALA A 49 4.48 -1.26 14.31
C ALA A 49 5.73 -0.59 13.72
N ASP A 50 6.84 -1.32 13.54
CA ASP A 50 8.06 -0.82 12.91
C ASP A 50 7.81 -0.46 11.43
N ARG A 51 6.98 -1.24 10.73
CA ARG A 51 6.55 -0.94 9.35
C ARG A 51 5.69 0.33 9.30
N LEU A 52 4.72 0.48 10.19
CA LEU A 52 3.89 1.68 10.28
C LEU A 52 4.73 2.91 10.70
N ALA A 53 5.68 2.75 11.61
CA ALA A 53 6.59 3.81 12.04
C ALA A 53 7.56 4.21 10.91
N ALA A 54 8.01 3.27 10.08
CA ALA A 54 8.79 3.56 8.88
C ALA A 54 7.94 4.30 7.84
N GLU A 55 6.69 3.88 7.63
CA GLU A 55 5.74 4.57 6.75
C GLU A 55 5.41 6.00 7.24
N GLU A 56 5.26 6.21 8.55
CA GLU A 56 5.07 7.53 9.17
C GLU A 56 6.33 8.39 9.16
N HIS A 57 7.50 7.81 9.38
CA HIS A 57 8.78 8.52 9.29
C HIS A 57 9.08 8.95 7.85
N ASP A 58 8.77 8.10 6.86
CA ASP A 58 8.85 8.46 5.45
C ASP A 58 7.82 9.52 5.07
N ALA A 59 6.63 9.55 5.69
CA ALA A 59 5.67 10.63 5.50
C ALA A 59 6.15 11.97 6.09
N ASN A 60 6.80 11.94 7.27
CA ASN A 60 7.26 13.13 8.00
C ASN A 60 8.63 13.66 7.53
N SER A 61 9.43 12.86 6.83
CA SER A 61 10.69 13.27 6.21
C SER A 61 10.49 13.99 4.86
N ARG A 62 9.25 14.07 4.37
CA ARG A 62 8.97 14.57 3.01
C ARG A 62 9.14 16.08 2.93
N PRO A 63 10.00 16.55 2.02
CA PRO A 63 10.25 17.97 1.85
C PRO A 63 8.97 18.67 1.36
N THR A 64 8.44 19.56 2.21
CA THR A 64 7.30 20.45 1.92
C THR A 64 7.61 21.54 0.89
N LYS A 65 8.84 21.57 0.38
CA LYS A 65 9.35 22.59 -0.56
C LYS A 65 9.75 21.93 -1.87
N ASN A 66 9.30 22.50 -2.97
CA ASN A 66 9.65 22.07 -4.34
C ASN A 66 11.16 21.87 -4.47
N PHE A 67 11.58 20.72 -4.98
CA PHE A 67 12.97 20.46 -5.30
C PHE A 67 13.44 21.42 -6.40
N LYS A 68 14.42 22.27 -6.10
CA LYS A 68 15.05 23.14 -7.09
C LYS A 68 16.52 22.77 -7.24
N PRO A 69 16.96 22.24 -8.40
CA PRO A 69 18.36 21.88 -8.60
C PRO A 69 19.27 23.12 -8.52
N SER A 70 20.42 22.97 -7.85
CA SER A 70 21.42 24.04 -7.71
C SER A 70 21.98 24.48 -9.08
N LYS A 71 22.61 25.66 -9.15
CA LYS A 71 23.26 26.12 -10.40
C LYS A 71 24.31 25.11 -10.91
N LYS A 72 25.11 24.55 -10.00
CA LYS A 72 26.13 23.53 -10.30
C LYS A 72 25.52 22.21 -10.78
N ALA A 73 24.40 21.79 -10.20
CA ALA A 73 23.68 20.59 -10.64
C ALA A 73 23.12 20.79 -12.06
N ARG A 74 22.55 21.96 -12.35
CA ARG A 74 22.00 22.31 -13.67
C ARG A 74 23.05 22.33 -14.78
N SER A 75 24.29 22.70 -14.47
CA SER A 75 25.41 22.66 -15.42
C SER A 75 26.05 21.28 -15.56
N SER A 76 25.65 20.29 -14.76
CA SER A 76 26.24 18.95 -14.84
C SER A 76 25.76 18.21 -16.09
N PHE A 77 26.66 17.40 -16.66
CA PHE A 77 26.34 16.57 -17.83
C PHE A 77 25.17 15.61 -17.54
N ALA A 78 25.16 14.97 -16.37
CA ALA A 78 24.08 14.07 -15.95
C ALA A 78 22.71 14.75 -15.93
N PHE A 79 22.63 15.99 -15.42
CA PHE A 79 21.40 16.78 -15.44
C PHE A 79 20.94 17.05 -16.87
N GLN A 80 21.85 17.48 -17.76
CA GLN A 80 21.49 17.77 -19.15
C GLN A 80 20.99 16.54 -19.91
N VAL A 81 21.60 15.38 -19.67
CA VAL A 81 21.17 14.10 -20.26
C VAL A 81 19.74 13.76 -19.80
N VAL A 82 19.47 13.87 -18.50
CA VAL A 82 18.16 13.57 -17.93
C VAL A 82 17.09 14.53 -18.43
N VAL A 83 17.40 15.82 -18.57
CA VAL A 83 16.48 16.80 -19.15
C VAL A 83 16.10 16.40 -20.58
N ARG A 84 17.08 16.04 -21.42
CA ARG A 84 16.81 15.57 -22.80
C ARG A 84 16.02 14.27 -22.84
N MET A 85 16.28 13.33 -21.92
CA MET A 85 15.50 12.09 -21.82
C MET A 85 14.05 12.38 -21.45
N ASN A 86 13.82 13.28 -20.48
CA ASN A 86 12.48 13.71 -20.09
C ASN A 86 11.76 14.45 -21.21
N GLU A 87 12.44 15.31 -21.97
CA GLU A 87 11.88 15.97 -23.16
C GLU A 87 11.43 14.96 -24.20
N LYS A 88 12.24 13.92 -24.48
CA LYS A 88 11.88 12.85 -25.40
C LYS A 88 10.67 12.05 -24.91
N ALA A 89 10.62 11.72 -23.62
CA ALA A 89 9.49 11.01 -23.01
C ALA A 89 8.21 11.85 -23.07
N ARG A 90 8.27 13.15 -22.72
CA ARG A 90 7.14 14.08 -22.84
C ARG A 90 6.62 14.18 -24.27
N PHE A 91 7.52 14.27 -25.24
CA PHE A 91 7.14 14.27 -26.65
C PHE A 91 6.44 12.96 -27.04
N SER A 92 6.94 11.81 -26.57
CA SER A 92 6.28 10.51 -26.79
C SER A 92 4.88 10.47 -26.19
N ASN A 93 4.72 10.95 -24.95
CA ASN A 93 3.45 10.97 -24.22
C ASN A 93 2.43 11.93 -24.83
N ALA A 94 2.89 13.03 -25.42
CA ALA A 94 1.99 13.95 -26.13
C ALA A 94 1.41 13.33 -27.41
N ASN A 95 2.15 12.43 -28.05
CA ASN A 95 1.77 11.81 -29.33
C ASN A 95 1.06 10.45 -29.15
N SER A 96 1.36 9.74 -28.07
CA SER A 96 0.76 8.44 -27.74
C SER A 96 -0.28 8.59 -26.63
N LYS A 97 -1.54 8.26 -26.93
CA LYS A 97 -2.65 8.33 -25.95
C LYS A 97 -2.90 7.03 -25.18
N ALA A 98 -2.08 6.00 -25.38
CA ALA A 98 -2.26 4.70 -24.74
C ALA A 98 -1.29 4.50 -23.57
N ASP A 99 0.01 4.70 -23.82
CA ASP A 99 1.06 4.42 -22.86
C ASP A 99 1.86 5.67 -22.51
N ILE A 100 2.13 5.82 -21.22
CA ILE A 100 2.94 6.89 -20.64
C ILE A 100 4.37 6.35 -20.49
N ALA A 101 5.30 6.96 -21.23
CA ALA A 101 6.72 6.75 -21.07
C ALA A 101 7.19 7.30 -19.70
N PRO A 102 8.04 6.54 -18.98
CA PRO A 102 8.50 6.94 -17.66
C PRO A 102 9.41 8.16 -17.72
N LEU A 103 9.30 9.01 -16.70
CA LEU A 103 10.21 10.13 -16.50
C LEU A 103 11.34 9.79 -15.52
N TYR A 104 12.39 10.58 -15.60
CA TYR A 104 13.60 10.49 -14.79
C TYR A 104 13.64 11.64 -13.79
N SER A 105 14.14 11.36 -12.58
CA SER A 105 14.23 12.36 -11.52
C SER A 105 15.37 13.34 -11.79
N LEU A 106 15.07 14.63 -11.64
CA LEU A 106 16.08 15.70 -11.68
C LEU A 106 17.00 15.73 -10.45
N ARG A 107 16.64 14.97 -9.40
CA ARG A 107 17.40 14.87 -8.14
C ARG A 107 18.42 13.74 -8.18
N THR A 108 17.99 12.56 -8.61
CA THR A 108 18.81 11.34 -8.56
C THR A 108 19.37 10.94 -9.92
N TYR A 109 18.91 11.58 -11.01
CA TYR A 109 19.27 11.25 -12.39
C TYR A 109 18.92 9.83 -12.83
N LYS A 110 17.99 9.18 -12.11
CA LYS A 110 17.50 7.82 -12.38
C LYS A 110 16.02 7.86 -12.72
N ALA A 111 15.51 6.79 -13.31
CA ALA A 111 14.08 6.61 -13.51
C ALA A 111 13.34 6.76 -12.18
N ILE A 112 12.18 7.43 -12.19
CA ILE A 112 11.33 7.53 -11.00
C ILE A 112 10.77 6.14 -10.71
N PRO A 113 10.91 5.63 -9.48
CA PRO A 113 10.37 4.32 -9.12
C PRO A 113 8.85 4.31 -9.24
N ASP A 114 8.29 3.19 -9.69
CA ASP A 114 6.85 2.96 -9.80
C ASP A 114 6.08 4.06 -10.55
N PHE A 115 6.71 4.63 -11.58
CA PHE A 115 6.09 5.66 -12.41
C PHE A 115 4.86 5.10 -13.16
N PRO A 116 3.71 5.82 -13.14
CA PRO A 116 2.48 5.34 -13.75
C PRO A 116 2.63 5.18 -15.26
N ARG A 117 2.15 4.05 -15.79
CA ARG A 117 2.20 3.69 -17.21
C ARG A 117 0.97 4.16 -17.97
N THR A 118 -0.13 4.42 -17.27
CA THR A 118 -1.40 4.83 -17.88
C THR A 118 -2.05 5.96 -17.11
N VAL A 119 -3.01 6.66 -17.73
CA VAL A 119 -3.78 7.73 -17.06
C VAL A 119 -4.63 7.17 -15.92
N SER A 120 -5.17 5.94 -16.08
CA SER A 120 -5.93 5.27 -15.03
C SER A 120 -5.07 5.01 -13.79
N GLU A 121 -3.82 4.59 -13.96
CA GLU A 121 -2.89 4.44 -12.84
C GLU A 121 -2.64 5.77 -12.12
N ILE A 122 -2.55 6.89 -12.85
CA ILE A 122 -2.43 8.24 -12.25
C ILE A 122 -3.64 8.55 -11.36
N ASP A 123 -4.83 8.13 -11.76
CA ASP A 123 -6.07 8.40 -11.02
C ASP A 123 -6.11 7.61 -9.71
N GLU A 124 -5.53 6.42 -9.72
CA GLU A 124 -5.41 5.52 -8.56
C GLU A 124 -4.29 5.91 -7.59
N LEU A 125 -3.33 6.74 -8.03
CA LEU A 125 -2.23 7.18 -7.17
C LEU A 125 -2.73 7.88 -5.90
N SER A 126 -2.08 7.54 -4.79
CA SER A 126 -2.27 8.24 -3.54
C SER A 126 -1.80 9.71 -3.67
N LEU A 127 -2.37 10.60 -2.85
CA LEU A 127 -1.93 12.00 -2.81
C LEU A 127 -0.43 12.11 -2.49
N ALA A 128 0.06 11.24 -1.61
CA ALA A 128 1.46 11.13 -1.23
C ALA A 128 2.36 10.72 -2.41
N SER A 129 1.91 9.78 -3.25
CA SER A 129 2.64 9.35 -4.44
C SER A 129 2.67 10.46 -5.51
N LEU A 130 1.56 11.18 -5.70
CA LEU A 130 1.51 12.33 -6.62
C LEU A 130 2.50 13.43 -6.19
N GLU A 131 2.56 13.74 -4.89
CA GLU A 131 3.52 14.71 -4.36
C GLU A 131 4.97 14.27 -4.57
N ASP A 132 5.25 13.00 -4.32
CA ASP A 132 6.60 12.45 -4.44
C ASP A 132 7.11 12.49 -5.89
N ILE A 133 6.26 12.10 -6.86
CA ILE A 133 6.60 12.18 -8.28
C ILE A 133 6.86 13.64 -8.69
N LEU A 134 5.97 14.58 -8.34
CA LEU A 134 6.14 16.00 -8.63
C LEU A 134 7.41 16.56 -7.99
N TYR A 135 7.73 16.13 -6.78
CA TYR A 135 8.97 16.48 -6.09
C TYR A 135 10.20 15.99 -6.86
N HIS A 136 10.19 14.72 -7.31
CA HIS A 136 11.28 14.15 -8.10
C HIS A 136 11.49 14.84 -9.46
N LEU A 137 10.43 15.40 -10.03
CA LEU A 137 10.45 16.18 -11.27
C LEU A 137 10.87 17.64 -11.05
N GLY A 138 10.94 18.11 -9.79
CA GLY A 138 11.24 19.50 -9.47
C GLY A 138 10.11 20.48 -9.79
N THR A 139 8.89 19.96 -9.93
CA THR A 139 7.69 20.73 -10.26
C THR A 139 7.09 21.32 -8.98
N ALA A 140 6.29 22.39 -9.14
CA ALA A 140 5.57 22.94 -8.01
C ALA A 140 4.49 21.97 -7.52
N ILE A 141 4.39 21.79 -6.20
CA ILE A 141 3.36 20.93 -5.61
C ILE A 141 2.13 21.78 -5.27
N PRO A 142 1.05 21.76 -6.08
CA PRO A 142 -0.16 22.51 -5.75
C PRO A 142 -0.91 21.87 -4.58
N ARG A 143 -1.83 22.63 -3.98
CA ARG A 143 -2.72 22.10 -2.94
C ARG A 143 -3.88 21.31 -3.57
N GLY A 144 -4.29 20.24 -2.91
CA GLY A 144 -5.42 19.40 -3.33
C GLY A 144 -5.04 18.33 -4.37
N ARG A 145 -5.78 17.22 -4.36
CA ARG A 145 -5.51 16.04 -5.20
C ARG A 145 -5.67 16.35 -6.69
N SER A 146 -6.78 16.98 -7.07
CA SER A 146 -7.10 17.29 -8.47
C SER A 146 -6.04 18.17 -9.11
N SER A 147 -5.58 19.21 -8.40
CA SER A 147 -4.53 20.09 -8.90
C SER A 147 -3.19 19.36 -9.08
N LYS A 148 -2.81 18.46 -8.16
CA LYS A 148 -1.58 17.65 -8.30
C LYS A 148 -1.65 16.69 -9.47
N ARG A 149 -2.81 16.04 -9.64
CA ARG A 149 -3.08 15.18 -10.81
C ARG A 149 -2.91 15.98 -12.10
N TRP A 150 -3.52 17.16 -12.19
CA TRP A 150 -3.41 18.03 -13.35
C TRP A 150 -1.98 18.48 -13.62
N GLU A 151 -1.25 18.84 -12.58
CA GLU A 151 0.15 19.23 -12.68
C GLU A 151 1.00 18.07 -13.21
N LEU A 152 0.77 16.85 -12.69
CA LEU A 152 1.47 15.66 -13.16
C LEU A 152 1.16 15.39 -14.63
N LEU A 153 -0.12 15.43 -15.03
CA LEU A 153 -0.53 15.26 -16.44
C LEU A 153 0.12 16.29 -17.36
N ALA A 154 0.23 17.55 -16.92
CA ALA A 154 0.92 18.60 -17.67
C ALA A 154 2.42 18.31 -17.80
N GLU A 155 3.07 17.91 -16.71
CA GLU A 155 4.51 17.66 -16.65
C GLU A 155 4.93 16.44 -17.50
N ILE A 156 4.07 15.42 -17.59
CA ILE A 156 4.31 14.26 -18.45
C ILE A 156 4.03 14.53 -19.94
N GLY A 157 3.50 15.70 -20.30
CA GLY A 157 3.16 16.05 -21.69
C GLY A 157 1.78 15.56 -22.13
N TRP A 158 0.91 15.16 -21.20
CA TRP A 158 -0.45 14.68 -21.49
C TRP A 158 -1.45 15.83 -21.51
N TRP A 159 -1.44 16.61 -22.59
CA TRP A 159 -2.31 17.77 -22.79
C TRP A 159 -3.70 17.43 -23.35
N GLY A 160 -4.03 16.14 -23.47
CA GLY A 160 -5.20 15.64 -24.20
C GLY A 160 -6.60 16.04 -23.69
N LEU A 161 -6.71 16.87 -22.65
CA LEU A 161 -7.99 17.30 -22.07
C LEU A 161 -8.04 18.78 -21.66
N ARG A 162 -7.29 19.66 -22.33
CA ARG A 162 -7.42 21.12 -22.15
C ARG A 162 -8.02 21.79 -23.39
N SER A 163 -9.34 21.79 -23.46
CA SER A 163 -10.05 23.07 -23.52
C SER A 163 -9.74 23.80 -22.20
N ILE A 164 -8.72 24.67 -22.23
CA ILE A 164 -8.46 25.62 -21.16
C ILE A 164 -9.65 26.60 -21.18
N PRO A 165 -10.48 26.74 -20.13
CA PRO A 165 -11.28 27.94 -20.03
C PRO A 165 -10.28 29.07 -19.81
N SER A 166 -10.08 29.87 -20.86
CA SER A 166 -9.39 31.15 -20.80
C SER A 166 -9.94 31.92 -19.61
N ARG A 167 -9.07 32.22 -18.64
CA ARG A 167 -9.37 33.22 -17.60
C ARG A 167 -9.67 34.54 -18.32
N THR A 168 -10.94 34.93 -18.34
CA THR A 168 -11.38 36.32 -18.50
C THR A 168 -11.15 37.08 -17.22
#